data_AF-A0A8S4FCL8-F1
#
_entry.id   AF-A0A8S4FCL8-F1
#
_cell.length_a   1.000
_cell.length_b   1.000
_cell.length_c   1.000
_cell.angle_alpha   90.00
_cell.angle_beta   90.00
_cell.angle_gamma   90.00
#
_symmetry.space_group_name_H-M   'P 1'
#
loop_
_entity.id
_entity.type
_entity.pdbx_description
1 polymer ?
#
loop_
_entity_poly.entity_id
_entity_poly.type
_entity_poly.pdbx_seq_one_letter_code
_entity_poly.pdbx_strand_id
1 'polypeptide(L)'
;MIASVDLANISAKSGNYTGGSNEWITFSEAEAKQLGSGEKGDYYSLLGVLTFTFADNAVYKACPQEQCNKKLVDQENGLFRCEKCNREYPNYKYRILLGAFNEAAEAMLARPAADVGRLFDYDKKAYTDMFEDVKFKTFVFKFRTKMETYSDEGRLKTTVMSASPVDYRDANAAPRAQHQGRHRDRGLGVTVLHNLGPVSQCLGSGYLWE
;
A
#
# COMPACT_ATOMS: atom_id res chain seq x y z
N MET A 1 4.13 -39.61 -23.18
CA MET A 1 4.99 -39.34 -22.02
C MET A 1 5.48 -37.92 -22.15
N ILE A 2 4.86 -36.98 -21.44
CA ILE A 2 5.24 -35.56 -21.46
C ILE A 2 6.24 -35.39 -20.33
N ALA A 3 7.47 -35.01 -20.67
CA ALA A 3 8.53 -34.76 -19.71
C ALA A 3 8.17 -33.50 -18.89
N SER A 4 8.08 -33.66 -17.57
CA SER A 4 8.04 -32.55 -16.62
C SER A 4 9.33 -31.76 -16.74
N VAL A 5 9.25 -30.50 -17.14
CA VAL A 5 10.37 -29.57 -17.04
C VAL A 5 10.38 -29.02 -15.62
N ASP A 6 11.31 -29.47 -14.80
CA ASP A 6 11.61 -28.84 -13.51
C ASP A 6 12.15 -27.42 -13.78
N LEU A 7 11.32 -26.43 -13.45
CA LEU A 7 11.70 -25.02 -13.50
C LEU A 7 12.56 -24.70 -12.28
N ALA A 8 13.85 -25.02 -12.36
CA ALA A 8 14.82 -24.61 -11.35
C ALA A 8 15.01 -23.09 -11.42
N ASN A 9 14.50 -22.37 -10.42
CA ASN A 9 14.77 -20.95 -10.22
C ASN A 9 16.25 -20.79 -9.81
N ILE A 10 17.08 -20.27 -10.71
CA ILE A 10 18.53 -20.08 -10.52
C ILE A 10 18.86 -18.87 -9.59
N SER A 11 17.85 -18.23 -8.98
CA SER A 11 18.05 -17.06 -8.11
C SER A 11 18.03 -17.34 -6.60
N ALA A 12 18.03 -18.61 -6.17
CA ALA A 12 18.29 -18.97 -4.77
C ALA A 12 19.76 -18.67 -4.40
N LYS A 13 20.14 -17.39 -4.38
CA LYS A 13 21.34 -16.94 -3.67
C LYS A 13 21.05 -17.15 -2.19
N SER A 14 21.62 -18.22 -1.68
CA SER A 14 21.89 -18.49 -0.27
C SER A 14 22.74 -17.35 0.31
N GLY A 15 22.10 -16.22 0.59
CA GLY A 15 22.63 -15.22 1.51
C GLY A 15 22.11 -15.58 2.89
N ASN A 16 23.00 -15.99 3.78
CA ASN A 16 22.72 -16.17 5.21
C ASN A 16 22.27 -14.83 5.82
N TYR A 17 20.98 -14.53 5.73
CA TYR A 17 20.30 -13.56 6.59
C TYR A 17 19.29 -14.34 7.42
N THR A 18 19.60 -14.43 8.71
CA THR A 18 18.74 -14.97 9.74
C THR A 18 17.50 -14.08 9.89
N GLY A 19 16.36 -14.54 9.35
CA GLY A 19 15.03 -14.03 9.69
C GLY A 19 14.42 -13.07 8.67
N GLY A 20 13.43 -13.56 7.91
CA GLY A 20 12.53 -12.76 7.07
C GLY A 20 12.94 -12.78 5.59
N SER A 21 12.22 -13.56 4.78
CA SER A 21 12.41 -13.64 3.33
C SER A 21 12.15 -12.28 2.68
N ASN A 22 13.20 -11.48 2.46
CA ASN A 22 13.16 -10.31 1.57
C ASN A 22 13.23 -10.80 0.11
N GLU A 23 12.29 -11.66 -0.29
CA GLU A 23 12.24 -12.19 -1.64
C GLU A 23 11.73 -11.12 -2.60
N TRP A 24 12.42 -10.97 -3.74
CA TRP A 24 11.98 -10.10 -4.82
C TRP A 24 11.10 -10.91 -5.76
N ILE A 25 9.82 -10.57 -5.81
CA ILE A 25 8.82 -11.28 -6.64
C ILE A 25 7.88 -10.29 -7.31
N THR A 26 7.29 -10.71 -8.41
CA THR A 26 6.20 -10.02 -9.11
C THR A 26 4.85 -10.29 -8.45
N PHE A 27 3.82 -9.47 -8.73
CA PHE A 27 2.46 -9.75 -8.26
C PHE A 27 1.93 -11.10 -8.76
N SER A 28 2.24 -11.48 -10.00
CA SER A 28 1.86 -12.79 -10.55
C SER A 28 2.52 -13.95 -9.80
N GLU A 29 3.78 -13.80 -9.39
CA GLU A 29 4.47 -14.83 -8.60
C GLU A 29 3.94 -14.88 -7.16
N ALA A 30 3.57 -13.73 -6.58
CA ALA A 30 2.96 -13.67 -5.25
C ALA A 30 1.60 -14.40 -5.23
N GLU A 31 0.81 -14.24 -6.28
CA GLU A 31 -0.46 -14.95 -6.46
C GLU A 31 -0.26 -16.44 -6.73
N ALA A 32 0.65 -16.80 -7.64
CA ALA A 32 0.95 -18.20 -7.95
C ALA A 32 1.47 -18.98 -6.74
N LYS A 33 2.22 -18.31 -5.84
CA LYS A 33 2.70 -18.87 -4.57
C LYS A 33 1.65 -18.83 -3.45
N GLN A 34 0.48 -18.25 -3.70
CA GLN A 34 -0.60 -18.07 -2.71
C GLN A 34 -0.13 -17.40 -1.41
N LEU A 35 0.73 -16.38 -1.52
CA LEU A 35 1.25 -15.66 -0.36
C LEU A 35 0.11 -15.00 0.42
N GLY A 36 0.17 -15.10 1.75
CA GLY A 36 -0.83 -14.58 2.68
C GLY A 36 -1.89 -15.59 3.09
N SER A 37 -1.82 -16.84 2.60
CA SER A 37 -2.72 -17.94 3.01
C SER A 37 -2.38 -18.54 4.38
N GLY A 38 -1.20 -18.21 4.92
CA GLY A 38 -0.78 -18.64 6.26
C GLY A 38 -1.37 -17.81 7.39
N GLU A 39 -1.25 -18.32 8.63
CA GLU A 39 -1.63 -17.57 9.84
C GLU A 39 -0.73 -16.32 10.04
N LYS A 40 0.55 -16.46 9.65
CA LYS A 40 1.53 -15.37 9.61
C LYS A 40 1.47 -14.69 8.24
N GLY A 41 1.55 -13.37 8.24
CA GLY A 41 1.60 -12.60 6.99
C GLY A 41 2.95 -12.77 6.29
N ASP A 42 2.91 -12.87 4.97
CA ASP A 42 4.09 -13.01 4.13
C ASP A 42 4.62 -11.65 3.71
N TYR A 43 5.93 -11.57 3.52
CA TYR A 43 6.63 -10.34 3.14
C TYR A 43 7.37 -10.55 1.84
N TYR A 44 7.31 -9.56 0.95
CA TYR A 44 8.07 -9.55 -0.29
C TYR A 44 8.38 -8.13 -0.74
N SER A 45 9.37 -8.01 -1.64
CA SER A 45 9.78 -6.73 -2.22
C SER A 45 9.49 -6.71 -3.72
N LEU A 46 9.06 -5.57 -4.22
CA LEU A 46 8.78 -5.37 -5.65
C LEU A 46 9.17 -3.95 -6.07
N LEU A 47 9.80 -3.86 -7.23
CA LEU A 47 9.98 -2.60 -7.93
C LEU A 47 8.69 -2.27 -8.67
N GLY A 48 8.06 -1.15 -8.33
CA GLY A 48 6.72 -0.81 -8.81
C GLY A 48 6.60 0.65 -9.21
N VAL A 49 5.67 0.93 -10.13
CA VAL A 49 5.25 2.28 -10.49
C VAL A 49 3.90 2.56 -9.83
N LEU A 50 3.76 3.68 -9.14
CA LEU A 50 2.50 4.10 -8.55
C LEU A 50 1.56 4.64 -9.64
N THR A 51 0.50 3.91 -10.00
CA THR A 51 -0.41 4.38 -11.08
C THR A 51 -1.65 5.09 -10.55
N PHE A 52 -2.14 4.68 -9.39
CA PHE A 52 -3.38 5.21 -8.83
C PHE A 52 -3.33 5.32 -7.32
N THR A 53 -3.90 6.40 -6.80
CA THR A 53 -4.04 6.69 -5.36
C THR A 53 -5.44 7.23 -5.09
N PHE A 54 -6.09 6.73 -4.03
CA PHE A 54 -7.39 7.24 -3.58
C PHE A 54 -7.18 8.49 -2.72
N ALA A 55 -7.27 9.67 -3.33
CA ALA A 55 -7.01 10.94 -2.65
C ALA A 55 -8.13 11.31 -1.65
N ASP A 56 -9.39 10.94 -1.91
CA ASP A 56 -10.55 11.43 -1.13
C ASP A 56 -10.55 11.00 0.34
N ASN A 57 -9.98 9.83 0.65
CA ASN A 57 -9.93 9.26 2.00
C ASN A 57 -8.50 8.98 2.46
N ALA A 58 -7.51 9.64 1.85
CA ALA A 58 -6.11 9.40 2.16
C ALA A 58 -5.70 9.93 3.54
N VAL A 59 -6.45 10.87 4.13
CA VAL A 59 -6.06 11.52 5.39
C VAL A 59 -7.18 11.41 6.42
N TYR A 60 -6.81 11.18 7.67
CA TYR A 60 -7.74 11.22 8.80
C TYR A 60 -7.11 11.89 10.03
N LYS A 61 -7.97 12.44 10.89
CA LYS A 61 -7.60 12.99 12.20
C LYS A 61 -7.44 11.84 13.19
N ALA A 62 -6.23 11.63 13.69
CA ALA A 62 -5.88 10.57 14.61
C ALA A 62 -5.64 11.10 16.04
N CYS A 63 -5.79 10.20 17.02
CA CYS A 63 -5.49 10.49 18.42
C CYS A 63 -4.06 11.06 18.60
N PRO A 64 -3.87 12.12 19.41
CA PRO A 64 -2.55 12.73 19.60
C PRO A 64 -1.57 11.86 20.40
N GLN A 65 -2.07 10.87 21.14
CA GLN A 65 -1.27 9.92 21.92
C GLN A 65 -0.40 9.04 21.01
N GLU A 66 0.88 8.86 21.37
CA GLU A 66 1.83 8.10 20.53
C GLU A 66 1.45 6.63 20.34
N GLN A 67 0.81 6.03 21.35
CA GLN A 67 0.38 4.62 21.35
C GLN A 67 -1.03 4.41 20.77
N CYS A 68 -1.66 5.46 20.21
CA CYS A 68 -3.01 5.38 19.66
C CYS A 68 -3.10 5.95 18.25
N ASN A 69 -3.56 5.09 17.33
CA ASN A 69 -3.74 5.45 15.91
C ASN A 69 -5.21 5.45 15.49
N LYS A 70 -6.13 5.43 16.45
CA LYS A 70 -7.57 5.43 16.17
C LYS A 70 -7.98 6.80 15.62
N LYS A 71 -8.82 6.78 14.58
CA LYS A 71 -9.54 7.96 14.06
C LYS A 71 -10.36 8.59 15.19
N LEU A 72 -10.33 9.91 15.25
CA LEU A 72 -11.11 10.69 16.21
C LEU A 72 -12.51 10.96 15.66
N VAL A 73 -13.48 11.05 16.56
CA VAL A 73 -14.85 11.50 16.29
C VAL A 73 -14.93 12.98 16.66
N ASP A 74 -15.38 13.81 15.73
CA ASP A 74 -15.65 15.22 15.98
C ASP A 74 -16.95 15.34 16.78
N GLN A 75 -16.92 16.04 17.92
CA GLN A 75 -18.09 16.25 18.78
C GLN A 75 -18.82 17.55 18.45
N GLU A 76 -18.41 18.28 17.41
CA GLU A 76 -18.98 19.57 16.96
C GLU A 76 -18.90 20.71 18.00
N ASN A 77 -18.30 20.44 19.16
CA ASN A 77 -18.05 21.39 20.24
C ASN A 77 -16.60 21.91 20.25
N GLY A 78 -15.83 21.60 19.20
CA GLY A 78 -14.40 21.90 19.09
C GLY A 78 -13.48 20.90 19.78
N LEU A 79 -14.02 19.81 20.33
CA LEU A 79 -13.27 18.70 20.92
C LEU A 79 -13.39 17.43 20.08
N PHE A 80 -12.34 16.63 20.12
CA PHE A 80 -12.24 15.36 19.41
C PHE A 80 -12.21 14.19 20.38
N ARG A 81 -13.15 13.25 20.25
CA ARG A 81 -13.25 12.07 21.10
C ARG A 81 -12.53 10.87 20.48
N CYS A 82 -11.71 10.19 21.28
CA CYS A 82 -11.09 8.93 20.88
C CYS A 82 -11.83 7.74 21.53
N GLU A 83 -12.42 6.87 20.73
CA GLU A 83 -13.11 5.66 21.22
C GLU A 83 -12.18 4.66 21.93
N LYS A 84 -10.92 4.55 21.47
CA LYS A 84 -9.95 3.62 22.08
C LYS A 84 -9.47 4.09 23.45
N CYS A 85 -9.22 5.39 23.60
CA CYS A 85 -8.74 5.97 24.85
C CYS A 85 -9.87 6.45 25.77
N ASN A 86 -11.10 6.50 25.25
CA ASN A 86 -12.27 7.10 25.87
C ASN A 86 -11.98 8.49 26.49
N ARG A 87 -11.29 9.33 25.72
CA ARG A 87 -10.84 10.68 26.14
C ARG A 87 -11.08 11.68 25.02
N GLU A 88 -11.30 12.92 25.43
CA GLU A 88 -11.49 14.06 24.55
C GLU A 88 -10.21 14.90 24.49
N TYR A 89 -9.89 15.40 23.30
CA TYR A 89 -8.70 16.20 23.04
C TYR A 89 -9.07 17.44 22.23
N PRO A 90 -8.51 18.62 22.55
CA PRO A 90 -8.62 19.79 21.69
C PRO A 90 -7.71 19.69 20.44
N ASN A 91 -6.69 18.82 20.50
CA ASN A 91 -5.67 18.66 19.47
C ASN A 91 -5.74 17.27 18.83
N TYR A 92 -5.28 17.18 17.57
CA TYR A 92 -5.22 15.95 16.80
C TYR A 92 -3.93 15.90 15.96
N LYS A 93 -3.58 14.71 15.48
CA LYS A 93 -2.49 14.51 14.52
C LYS A 93 -3.08 14.02 13.21
N TYR A 94 -2.67 14.59 12.08
CA TYR A 94 -3.02 14.03 10.77
C TYR A 94 -2.21 12.76 10.54
N ARG A 95 -2.86 11.77 9.93
CA ARG A 95 -2.22 10.55 9.44
C ARG A 95 -2.71 10.21 8.05
N ILE A 96 -1.82 9.60 7.28
CA ILE A 96 -2.10 9.19 5.90
C ILE A 96 -2.38 7.69 5.85
N LEU A 97 -3.40 7.31 5.08
CA LEU A 97 -3.81 5.94 4.80
C LEU A 97 -3.94 5.75 3.28
N LEU A 98 -2.85 5.33 2.64
CA LEU A 98 -2.76 5.12 1.19
C LEU A 98 -2.41 3.66 0.85
N GLY A 99 -3.13 2.70 1.46
CA GLY A 99 -2.74 1.28 1.40
C GLY A 99 -1.35 1.00 2.00
N ALA A 100 -0.80 2.00 2.70
CA ALA A 100 0.52 2.06 3.29
C ALA A 100 0.41 2.62 4.70
N PHE A 101 1.33 2.23 5.58
CA PHE A 101 1.47 2.88 6.88
C PHE A 101 1.94 4.33 6.74
N ASN A 102 1.75 5.13 7.79
CA ASN A 102 1.97 6.57 7.75
C ASN A 102 3.36 6.94 7.22
N GLU A 103 4.40 6.28 7.73
CA GLU A 103 5.80 6.52 7.37
C GLU A 103 6.07 6.19 5.89
N ALA A 104 5.48 5.09 5.40
CA ALA A 104 5.61 4.70 4.00
C ALA A 104 4.85 5.66 3.08
N ALA A 105 3.68 6.15 3.50
CA ALA A 105 2.90 7.12 2.74
C ALA A 105 3.58 8.50 2.68
N GLU A 106 4.20 8.95 3.78
CA GLU A 106 5.01 10.18 3.80
C GLU A 106 6.21 10.08 2.86
N ALA A 107 6.88 8.92 2.82
CA ALA A 107 7.98 8.66 1.89
C ALA A 107 7.52 8.69 0.42
N MET A 108 6.33 8.15 0.12
CA MET A 108 5.75 8.18 -1.24
C MET A 108 5.41 9.61 -1.69
N LEU A 109 4.78 10.39 -0.80
CA LEU A 109 4.35 11.76 -1.11
C LEU A 109 5.47 12.81 -0.95
N ALA A 110 6.61 12.41 -0.37
CA ALA A 110 7.72 13.30 -0.01
C ALA A 110 7.30 14.51 0.85
N ARG A 111 6.25 14.35 1.66
CA ARG A 111 5.72 15.38 2.58
C ARG A 111 5.24 14.74 3.88
N PRO A 112 5.37 15.41 5.03
CA PRO A 112 4.88 14.90 6.30
C PRO A 112 3.35 14.92 6.36
N ALA A 113 2.74 14.02 7.13
CA ALA A 113 1.28 13.91 7.24
C ALA A 113 0.60 15.19 7.72
N ALA A 114 1.29 15.97 8.57
CA ALA A 114 0.82 17.26 9.04
C ALA A 114 0.64 18.30 7.93
N ASP A 115 1.49 18.27 6.89
CA ASP A 115 1.39 19.19 5.76
C ASP A 115 0.30 18.74 4.80
N VAL A 116 0.22 17.43 4.53
CA VAL A 116 -0.79 16.84 3.65
C VAL A 116 -2.21 17.06 4.22
N GLY A 117 -2.38 16.93 5.53
CA GLY A 117 -3.65 17.23 6.20
C GLY A 117 -4.03 18.70 6.18
N ARG A 118 -3.05 19.61 6.29
CA ARG A 118 -3.29 21.06 6.11
C ARG A 118 -3.74 21.38 4.68
N LEU A 119 -3.11 20.78 3.68
CA LEU A 119 -3.53 20.95 2.28
C LEU A 119 -4.95 20.44 2.08
N PHE A 120 -5.31 19.30 2.65
CA PHE A 120 -6.67 18.75 2.55
C PHE A 120 -7.76 19.72 3.06
N ASP A 121 -7.51 20.38 4.19
CA ASP A 121 -8.49 21.29 4.81
C ASP A 121 -8.52 22.69 4.18
N TYR A 122 -7.37 23.25 3.79
CA TYR A 122 -7.26 24.64 3.34
C TYR A 122 -7.09 24.81 1.82
N ASP A 123 -6.40 23.89 1.14
CA ASP A 123 -6.06 24.01 -0.28
C ASP A 123 -6.23 22.67 -1.02
N LYS A 124 -7.48 22.38 -1.37
CA LYS A 124 -7.85 21.17 -2.10
C LYS A 124 -7.17 21.07 -3.47
N LYS A 125 -6.84 22.19 -4.11
CA LYS A 125 -6.19 22.18 -5.42
C LYS A 125 -4.76 21.68 -5.30
N ALA A 126 -3.98 22.29 -4.41
CA ALA A 126 -2.61 21.86 -4.14
C ALA A 126 -2.54 20.41 -3.62
N TYR A 127 -3.57 19.97 -2.88
CA TYR A 127 -3.73 18.58 -2.48
C TYR A 127 -3.85 17.64 -3.70
N THR A 128 -4.78 17.93 -4.62
CA THR A 128 -4.96 17.11 -5.83
C THR A 128 -3.71 17.11 -6.71
N ASP A 129 -3.11 18.28 -6.96
CA ASP A 129 -1.90 18.43 -7.77
C ASP A 129 -0.73 17.59 -7.18
N MET A 130 -0.56 17.59 -5.85
CA MET A 130 0.42 16.73 -5.19
C MET A 130 0.20 15.24 -5.46
N PHE A 131 -1.05 14.77 -5.45
CA PHE A 131 -1.34 13.38 -5.79
C PHE A 131 -1.11 13.08 -7.27
N GLU A 132 -1.29 14.05 -8.16
CA GLU A 132 -0.95 13.91 -9.57
C GLU A 132 0.56 13.81 -9.80
N ASP A 133 1.35 14.63 -9.12
CA ASP A 133 2.82 14.65 -9.20
C ASP A 133 3.49 13.35 -8.75
N VAL A 134 2.83 12.58 -7.87
CA VAL A 134 3.38 11.32 -7.35
C VAL A 134 3.00 10.13 -8.24
N LYS A 135 2.01 10.29 -9.13
CA LYS A 135 1.68 9.26 -10.13
C LYS A 135 2.87 9.05 -11.06
N PHE A 136 2.99 7.82 -11.53
CA PHE A 136 4.04 7.34 -12.44
C PHE A 136 5.47 7.40 -11.88
N LYS A 137 5.66 7.70 -10.59
CA LYS A 137 6.96 7.53 -9.95
C LYS A 137 7.21 6.07 -9.60
N THR A 138 8.45 5.63 -9.80
CA THR A 138 8.91 4.29 -9.46
C THR A 138 9.45 4.27 -8.04
N PHE A 139 9.06 3.26 -7.28
CA PHE A 139 9.52 3.02 -5.91
C PHE A 139 9.87 1.54 -5.74
N VAL A 140 10.77 1.27 -4.79
CA VAL A 140 10.93 -0.06 -4.23
C VAL A 140 9.95 -0.19 -3.07
N PHE A 141 8.98 -1.08 -3.22
CA PHE A 141 7.97 -1.35 -2.21
C PHE A 141 8.32 -2.64 -1.46
N LYS A 142 8.13 -2.61 -0.15
CA LYS A 142 8.03 -3.82 0.67
C LYS A 142 6.58 -4.03 1.04
N PHE A 143 6.03 -5.16 0.64
CA PHE A 143 4.66 -5.53 0.89
C PHE A 143 4.58 -6.54 2.02
N ARG A 144 3.48 -6.47 2.76
CA ARG A 144 3.01 -7.52 3.65
C ARG A 144 1.65 -7.96 3.16
N THR A 145 1.49 -9.25 2.91
CA THR A 145 0.22 -9.82 2.47
C THR A 145 -0.30 -10.79 3.52
N LYS A 146 -1.56 -10.62 3.91
CA LYS A 146 -2.23 -11.45 4.90
C LYS A 146 -3.72 -11.56 4.55
N MET A 147 -4.29 -12.74 4.72
CA MET A 147 -5.75 -12.91 4.70
C MET A 147 -6.38 -12.16 5.89
N GLU A 148 -7.26 -11.21 5.62
CA GLU A 148 -8.10 -10.57 6.63
C GLU A 148 -9.55 -11.01 6.42
N THR A 149 -10.23 -11.42 7.49
CA THR A 149 -11.67 -11.74 7.46
C THR A 149 -12.45 -10.48 7.80
N TYR A 150 -13.17 -9.94 6.82
CA TYR A 150 -14.06 -8.80 7.01
C TYR A 150 -15.50 -9.25 6.73
N SER A 151 -16.38 -9.11 7.72
CA SER A 151 -17.79 -9.52 7.62
C SER A 151 -17.98 -10.97 7.11
N ASP A 152 -17.19 -11.90 7.66
CA ASP A 152 -17.16 -13.34 7.33
C ASP A 152 -16.64 -13.71 5.92
N GLU A 153 -16.22 -12.73 5.11
CA GLU A 153 -15.52 -12.98 3.84
C GLU A 153 -14.00 -12.83 4.04
N GLY A 154 -13.25 -13.91 3.73
CA GLY A 154 -11.79 -13.87 3.70
C GLY A 154 -11.30 -13.13 2.47
N ARG A 155 -10.62 -12.00 2.66
CA ARG A 155 -10.01 -11.22 1.58
C ARG A 155 -8.51 -11.11 1.79
N LEU A 156 -7.76 -11.35 0.70
CA LEU A 156 -6.32 -11.17 0.72
C LEU A 156 -6.00 -9.67 0.75
N LYS A 157 -5.34 -9.20 1.82
CA LYS A 157 -4.96 -7.79 1.94
C LYS A 157 -3.45 -7.65 1.83
N THR A 158 -3.03 -6.85 0.85
CA THR A 158 -1.65 -6.45 0.66
C THR A 158 -1.47 -5.02 1.16
N THR A 159 -0.57 -4.82 2.13
CA THR A 159 -0.26 -3.53 2.73
C THR A 159 1.19 -3.17 2.46
N VAL A 160 1.46 -1.93 2.06
CA VAL A 160 2.82 -1.42 1.91
C VAL A 160 3.40 -1.15 3.30
N MET A 161 4.48 -1.85 3.63
CA MET A 161 5.25 -1.67 4.86
C MET A 161 6.25 -0.52 4.74
N SER A 162 6.89 -0.41 3.58
CA SER A 162 7.84 0.67 3.29
C SER A 162 7.88 0.96 1.79
N ALA A 163 8.09 2.22 1.44
CA ALA A 163 8.33 2.66 0.08
C ALA A 163 9.59 3.53 0.08
N SER A 164 10.54 3.21 -0.81
CA SER A 164 11.73 4.03 -1.01
C SER A 164 11.86 4.41 -2.48
N PRO A 165 12.32 5.63 -2.81
CA PRO A 165 12.63 6.00 -4.18
C PRO A 165 13.71 5.06 -4.74
N VAL A 166 13.69 4.87 -6.06
CA VAL A 166 14.60 3.93 -6.72
C VAL A 166 15.97 4.58 -6.90
N ASP A 167 16.99 4.01 -6.27
CA ASP A 167 18.37 4.29 -6.65
C ASP A 167 18.76 3.42 -7.85
N TYR A 168 19.00 4.04 -9.00
CA TYR A 168 19.31 3.33 -10.25
C TYR A 168 20.59 2.48 -10.19
N ARG A 169 21.46 2.71 -9.20
CA ARG A 169 22.65 1.89 -8.93
C ARG A 169 22.28 0.54 -8.33
N ASP A 170 21.29 0.51 -7.45
CA ASP A 170 20.78 -0.70 -6.80
C ASP A 170 19.67 -1.38 -7.62
N ALA A 171 18.95 -0.63 -8.46
CA ALA A 171 17.92 -1.15 -9.35
C ALA A 171 18.43 -2.19 -10.36
N ASN A 172 19.71 -2.14 -10.72
CA ASN A 172 20.34 -3.16 -11.58
C ASN A 172 20.53 -4.51 -10.87
N ALA A 173 20.47 -4.55 -9.54
CA ALA A 173 20.51 -5.77 -8.75
C ALA A 173 19.12 -6.40 -8.53
N ALA A 174 18.04 -5.65 -8.74
CA ALA A 174 16.69 -6.19 -8.73
C ALA A 174 16.50 -7.13 -9.93
N PRO A 175 15.94 -8.34 -9.73
CA PRO A 175 15.74 -9.27 -10.82
C PRO A 175 14.85 -8.63 -11.89
N ARG A 176 15.35 -8.54 -13.12
CA ARG A 176 14.54 -8.14 -14.27
C ARG A 176 13.51 -9.25 -14.49
N ALA A 177 12.26 -9.00 -14.10
CA ALA A 177 11.16 -9.91 -14.41
C ALA A 177 11.13 -10.12 -15.94
N GLN A 178 11.47 -11.34 -16.37
CA GLN A 178 11.38 -11.71 -17.78
C GLN A 178 9.90 -11.80 -18.14
N HIS A 179 9.50 -11.06 -19.17
CA HIS A 179 8.14 -11.00 -19.69
C HIS A 179 7.58 -12.40 -20.03
N GLN A 180 6.69 -12.95 -19.19
CA GLN A 180 5.82 -14.05 -19.57
C GLN A 180 4.42 -13.91 -18.94
N GLY A 181 3.39 -13.94 -19.78
CA GLY A 181 2.02 -14.30 -19.37
C GLY A 181 1.12 -13.15 -18.93
N ARG A 182 0.09 -12.85 -19.73
CA ARG A 182 -0.94 -11.84 -19.52
C ARG A 182 -2.13 -12.48 -18.79
N HIS A 183 -2.31 -12.21 -17.49
CA HIS A 183 -3.54 -12.56 -16.75
C HIS A 183 -4.10 -11.32 -16.02
N ARG A 184 -5.43 -11.22 -16.03
CA ARG A 184 -6.25 -10.07 -15.60
C ARG A 184 -6.72 -10.32 -14.16
N ASP A 185 -6.28 -9.53 -13.18
CA ASP A 185 -6.92 -9.54 -11.86
C ASP A 185 -7.26 -8.13 -11.36
N ARG A 186 -8.50 -8.02 -10.87
CA ARG A 186 -9.10 -6.83 -10.27
C ARG A 186 -8.99 -6.97 -8.75
N GLY A 187 -8.40 -6.00 -8.08
CA GLY A 187 -8.57 -5.84 -6.63
C GLY A 187 -7.45 -5.09 -5.93
N LEU A 188 -7.85 -4.14 -5.09
CA LEU A 188 -7.08 -3.46 -4.02
C LEU A 188 -6.14 -2.30 -4.43
N GLY A 189 -6.64 -1.07 -4.23
CA GLY A 189 -6.12 -0.14 -3.23
C GLY A 189 -4.81 0.62 -3.49
N VAL A 190 -3.83 0.01 -4.17
CA VAL A 190 -2.63 0.64 -4.74
C VAL A 190 -2.33 -0.17 -5.98
N THR A 191 -2.89 0.23 -7.12
CA THR A 191 -2.58 -0.42 -8.38
C THR A 191 -1.13 -0.08 -8.74
N VAL A 192 -0.28 -1.10 -8.75
CA VAL A 192 1.01 -1.09 -9.42
C VAL A 192 0.83 -2.00 -10.63
N LEU A 193 0.28 -1.45 -11.72
CA LEU A 193 0.14 -2.18 -12.98
C LEU A 193 0.99 -1.53 -14.05
N HIS A 194 1.85 -2.36 -14.64
CA HIS A 194 2.50 -2.08 -15.91
C HIS A 194 1.44 -1.75 -16.98
N ASN A 195 1.54 -0.51 -17.50
CA ASN A 195 1.10 0.03 -18.79
C ASN A 195 -0.24 -0.43 -19.44
N LEU A 196 -1.24 0.46 -19.33
CA LEU A 196 -2.29 0.96 -20.25
C LEU A 196 -2.40 0.33 -21.67
N GLY A 197 -3.55 0.05 -22.31
CA GLY A 197 -5.01 0.26 -22.10
C GLY A 197 -5.79 -0.61 -23.14
N PRO A 198 -7.00 -0.26 -23.69
CA PRO A 198 -8.00 0.73 -23.30
C PRO A 198 -9.44 0.14 -23.12
N VAL A 199 -10.36 0.99 -22.62
CA VAL A 199 -11.84 0.99 -22.80
C VAL A 199 -12.73 0.06 -21.95
N SER A 200 -13.54 0.73 -21.10
CA SER A 200 -15.00 0.53 -20.86
C SER A 200 -15.51 -0.37 -19.71
N GLN A 201 -16.33 0.28 -18.87
CA GLN A 201 -17.41 -0.23 -17.99
C GLN A 201 -16.94 -1.04 -16.75
N CYS A 202 -17.23 -0.66 -15.50
CA CYS A 202 -18.52 -0.23 -14.96
C CYS A 202 -18.38 0.84 -13.85
N LEU A 203 -19.32 1.78 -13.88
CA LEU A 203 -19.78 2.61 -12.77
C LEU A 203 -20.57 1.77 -11.75
N GLY A 204 -20.56 2.22 -10.48
CA GLY A 204 -21.44 1.77 -9.39
C GLY A 204 -20.76 0.74 -8.47
N SER A 205 -20.84 0.80 -7.14
CA SER A 205 -21.71 1.53 -6.21
C SER A 205 -21.24 1.20 -4.78
N GLY A 206 -21.19 2.17 -3.86
CA GLY A 206 -21.11 1.98 -2.38
C GLY A 206 -19.84 1.25 -1.89
N TYR A 207 -19.27 1.45 -0.71
CA TYR A 207 -19.78 1.77 0.62
C TYR A 207 -18.61 2.45 1.36
N LEU A 208 -18.78 3.68 1.88
CA LEU A 208 -19.20 3.98 3.25
C LEU A 208 -18.38 3.20 4.30
N TRP A 209 -17.34 3.87 4.83
CA TRP A 209 -16.66 3.51 6.06
C TRP A 209 -17.35 4.27 7.21
N GLU A 210 -18.37 3.65 7.80
CA GLU A 210 -18.77 3.94 9.18
C GLU A 210 -17.84 3.19 10.17
#